data_AF-C3Z8E4-F1
#
_entry.id   AF-C3Z8E4-F1
#
_cell.length_a   1.000
_cell.length_b   1.000
_cell.length_c   1.000
_cell.angle_alpha   90.00
_cell.angle_beta   90.00
_cell.angle_gamma   90.00
#
_symmetry.space_group_name_H-M   'P 1'
#
loop_
_entity.id
_entity.type
_entity.pdbx_description
1 polymer ?
#
loop_
_entity_poly.entity_id
_entity_poly.type
_entity_poly.pdbx_seq_one_letter_code
_entity_poly.pdbx_strand_id
1 'polypeptide(L)'
;WHTFLHSNDNSGEILNNTGVMEYHQATRILGVTFRNMQLKRIKRPEKKGQETVCEEKFTILFQSQFSVGGNELVFQVRTMSLPIVVIVHGNQDSNAWATILWDNAFAEPNRNPFCVPAEVTWSQLASALNCKWTYVNGRPLSDSNMKYLAAKAFNINNPPESEDFGQSKISWSQFNKEPLQPNRSFTFWQWFDGVMELTKKNLKGPWEDGTILGFVNKDRARDTMLMSKQNGTFLLRFSDSEIGGITIAWVAQDPNNPMWNLQPFTTRDFGIRSLADRIHDLPHLVNLYPDIPKDEAFSKYYTPI
;
A
#
# COMPACT_ATOMS: atom_id res chain seq x y z
N TRP A 1 -15.43 15.59 -31.19
CA TRP A 1 -15.18 14.41 -30.33
C TRP A 1 -16.51 13.88 -29.82
N HIS A 2 -17.18 13.06 -30.62
CA HIS A 2 -18.42 12.37 -30.22
C HIS A 2 -18.16 10.88 -30.26
N THR A 3 -17.73 10.32 -29.13
CA THR A 3 -17.91 8.89 -28.90
C THR A 3 -19.27 8.74 -28.24
N PHE A 4 -20.31 8.51 -29.05
CA PHE A 4 -21.57 8.02 -28.53
C PHE A 4 -21.28 6.66 -27.90
N LEU A 5 -21.34 6.57 -26.56
CA LEU A 5 -21.53 5.29 -25.89
C LEU A 5 -22.86 4.74 -26.41
N HIS A 6 -22.80 3.80 -27.36
CA HIS A 6 -23.97 3.07 -27.82
C HIS A 6 -24.67 2.47 -26.59
N SER A 7 -25.98 2.72 -26.49
CA SER A 7 -26.82 2.45 -25.33
C SER A 7 -27.06 0.96 -25.01
N ASN A 8 -26.22 0.05 -25.50
CA ASN A 8 -26.36 -1.40 -25.28
C ASN A 8 -25.05 -2.15 -24.94
N ASP A 9 -23.89 -1.47 -24.93
CA ASP A 9 -22.61 -2.14 -24.64
C ASP A 9 -22.14 -1.86 -23.21
N ASN A 10 -22.92 -2.35 -22.24
CA ASN A 10 -22.49 -2.34 -20.85
C ASN A 10 -21.43 -3.42 -20.62
N SER A 11 -20.26 -3.01 -20.12
CA SER A 11 -19.21 -3.95 -19.71
C SER A 11 -19.58 -4.74 -18.46
N GLY A 12 -20.63 -4.37 -17.70
CA GLY A 12 -21.05 -5.10 -16.51
C GLY A 12 -22.55 -5.08 -16.25
N GLU A 13 -23.04 -6.10 -15.56
CA GLU A 13 -24.42 -6.20 -15.06
C GLU A 13 -24.42 -5.93 -13.55
N ILE A 14 -25.04 -4.83 -13.12
CA ILE A 14 -25.16 -4.45 -11.71
C ILE A 14 -26.61 -4.60 -11.27
N LEU A 15 -26.84 -5.35 -10.19
CA LEU A 15 -28.14 -5.47 -9.52
C LEU A 15 -28.36 -4.28 -8.59
N ASN A 16 -29.63 -3.93 -8.34
CA ASN A 16 -30.03 -2.85 -7.45
C ASN A 16 -29.40 -1.49 -7.81
N ASN A 17 -29.28 -1.22 -9.11
CA ASN A 17 -28.57 -0.07 -9.70
C ASN A 17 -29.50 1.11 -10.06
N THR A 18 -30.77 1.08 -9.65
CA THR A 18 -31.74 2.17 -9.85
C THR A 18 -32.18 2.70 -8.48
N GLY A 19 -32.27 4.02 -8.37
CA GLY A 19 -32.72 4.69 -7.14
C GLY A 19 -33.47 5.98 -7.48
N VAL A 20 -34.33 6.41 -6.58
CA VAL A 20 -35.08 7.67 -6.69
C VAL A 20 -34.31 8.76 -5.94
N MET A 21 -34.20 9.94 -6.53
CA MET A 21 -33.61 11.09 -5.84
C MET A 21 -34.60 11.65 -4.81
N GLU A 22 -34.12 11.82 -3.59
CA GLU A 22 -34.89 12.34 -2.46
C GLU A 22 -34.34 13.71 -2.05
N TYR A 23 -35.25 14.64 -1.78
CA TYR A 23 -34.89 15.97 -1.28
C TYR A 23 -34.95 16.01 0.25
N HIS A 24 -33.80 16.16 0.88
CA HIS A 24 -33.70 16.31 2.33
C HIS A 24 -33.87 17.78 2.71
N GLN A 25 -35.03 18.16 3.24
CA GLN A 25 -35.37 19.55 3.55
C GLN A 25 -34.40 20.22 4.55
N ALA A 26 -33.95 19.47 5.57
CA ALA A 26 -33.06 20.01 6.61
C ALA A 26 -31.67 20.41 6.07
N THR A 27 -31.10 19.58 5.18
CA THR A 27 -29.78 19.83 4.58
C THR A 27 -29.86 20.55 3.24
N ARG A 28 -31.06 20.67 2.66
CA ARG A 28 -31.34 21.17 1.31
C ARG A 28 -30.60 20.42 0.21
N ILE A 29 -30.34 19.12 0.43
CA ILE A 29 -29.64 18.25 -0.52
C ILE A 29 -30.67 17.42 -1.28
N LEU A 30 -30.62 17.47 -2.60
CA LEU A 30 -31.25 16.48 -3.48
C LEU A 30 -30.22 15.39 -3.78
N GLY A 31 -30.50 14.15 -3.40
CA GLY A 31 -29.53 13.06 -3.57
C GLY A 31 -30.20 11.70 -3.68
N VAL A 32 -29.43 10.71 -4.12
CA VAL A 32 -29.85 9.30 -4.16
C VAL A 32 -28.76 8.47 -3.51
N THR A 33 -29.14 7.49 -2.69
CA THR A 33 -28.18 6.61 -2.01
C THR A 33 -28.37 5.17 -2.47
N PHE A 34 -27.32 4.59 -3.05
CA PHE A 34 -27.29 3.20 -3.50
C PHE A 34 -26.61 2.33 -2.43
N ARG A 35 -27.40 1.60 -1.63
CA ARG A 35 -26.87 0.82 -0.49
C ARG A 35 -26.47 -0.62 -0.83
N ASN A 36 -27.20 -1.25 -1.74
CA ASN A 36 -27.13 -2.70 -1.98
C ASN A 36 -26.78 -3.04 -3.43
N MET A 37 -26.01 -2.18 -4.11
CA MET A 37 -25.55 -2.48 -5.47
C MET A 37 -24.64 -3.71 -5.47
N GLN A 38 -24.85 -4.60 -6.44
CA GLN A 38 -24.05 -5.82 -6.57
C GLN A 38 -23.66 -6.06 -8.03
N LEU A 39 -22.37 -6.21 -8.30
CA LEU A 39 -21.89 -6.61 -9.62
C LEU A 39 -22.12 -8.11 -9.82
N LYS A 40 -22.97 -8.47 -10.78
CA LYS A 40 -23.34 -9.87 -11.08
C LYS A 40 -22.51 -10.47 -12.20
N ARG A 41 -22.19 -9.68 -13.24
CA ARG A 41 -21.37 -10.11 -14.38
C ARG A 41 -20.48 -8.98 -14.86
N ILE A 42 -19.32 -9.33 -15.39
CA ILE A 42 -18.41 -8.41 -16.05
C ILE A 42 -17.96 -9.03 -17.39
N LYS A 43 -18.12 -8.28 -18.46
CA LYS A 43 -17.54 -8.50 -19.79
C LYS A 43 -16.24 -7.73 -19.84
N ARG A 44 -15.15 -8.44 -20.08
CA ARG A 44 -13.81 -7.83 -20.21
C ARG A 44 -13.46 -7.66 -21.67
N PRO A 45 -12.79 -6.58 -22.05
CA PRO A 45 -12.24 -6.45 -23.39
C PRO A 45 -11.21 -7.55 -23.66
N GLU A 46 -11.01 -7.89 -24.93
CA GLU A 46 -9.90 -8.78 -25.29
C GLU A 46 -8.57 -8.16 -24.84
N LYS A 47 -7.73 -8.97 -24.20
CA LYS A 47 -6.44 -8.53 -23.68
C LYS A 47 -5.58 -7.99 -24.81
N LYS A 48 -5.06 -6.78 -24.62
CA LYS A 48 -4.03 -6.21 -25.49
C LYS A 48 -2.67 -6.37 -24.83
N GLY A 49 -1.77 -7.13 -25.46
CA GLY A 49 -0.39 -7.29 -25.00
C GLY A 49 -0.26 -7.96 -23.63
N GLN A 50 0.56 -7.38 -22.74
CA GLN A 50 0.90 -7.93 -21.42
C GLN A 50 0.06 -7.35 -20.27
N GLU A 51 -1.08 -6.70 -20.55
CA GLU A 51 -1.95 -6.15 -19.51
C GLU A 51 -2.60 -7.26 -18.67
N THR A 52 -2.56 -7.08 -17.35
CA THR A 52 -3.21 -7.99 -16.40
C THR A 52 -4.66 -7.57 -16.14
N VAL A 53 -5.49 -8.50 -15.68
CA VAL A 53 -6.90 -8.22 -15.33
C VAL A 53 -7.06 -7.19 -14.21
N CYS A 54 -6.01 -6.99 -13.41
CA CYS A 54 -5.95 -5.99 -12.33
C CYS A 54 -5.63 -4.59 -12.85
N GLU A 55 -5.18 -4.45 -14.10
CA GLU A 55 -4.93 -3.15 -14.74
C GLU A 55 -6.15 -2.62 -15.48
N GLU A 56 -7.17 -3.45 -15.67
CA GLU A 56 -8.42 -3.07 -16.34
C GLU A 56 -9.25 -2.14 -15.44
N LYS A 57 -9.38 -0.88 -15.87
CA LYS A 57 -10.15 0.15 -15.18
C LYS A 57 -11.55 0.28 -15.78
N PHE A 58 -12.55 0.30 -14.91
CA PHE A 58 -13.96 0.53 -15.22
C PHE A 58 -14.45 1.77 -14.47
N THR A 59 -15.68 2.20 -14.76
CA THR A 59 -16.37 3.23 -14.00
C THR A 59 -17.84 2.91 -13.86
N ILE A 60 -18.44 3.40 -12.79
CA ILE A 60 -19.89 3.40 -12.63
C ILE A 60 -20.40 4.69 -13.27
N LEU A 61 -21.16 4.55 -14.35
CA LEU A 61 -21.84 5.66 -15.00
C LEU A 61 -23.19 5.88 -14.32
N PHE A 62 -23.35 7.05 -13.69
CA PHE A 62 -24.63 7.50 -13.14
C PHE A 62 -25.33 8.37 -14.18
N GLN A 63 -26.62 8.11 -14.40
CA GLN A 63 -27.43 8.85 -15.37
C GLN A 63 -28.76 9.21 -14.72
N SER A 64 -29.26 10.41 -15.02
CA SER A 64 -30.58 10.86 -14.59
C SER A 64 -31.19 11.75 -15.67
N GLN A 65 -32.52 11.80 -15.70
CA GLN A 65 -33.28 12.69 -16.56
C GLN A 65 -34.32 13.42 -15.72
N PHE A 66 -34.39 14.74 -15.88
CA PHE A 66 -35.38 15.57 -15.16
C PHE A 66 -35.80 16.75 -16.03
N SER A 67 -36.93 17.36 -15.66
CA SER A 67 -37.49 18.51 -16.37
C SER A 67 -37.57 19.74 -15.48
N VAL A 68 -37.40 20.93 -16.06
CA VAL A 68 -37.47 22.23 -15.38
C VAL A 68 -38.47 23.13 -16.10
N GLY A 69 -39.14 24.03 -15.37
CA GLY A 69 -40.08 24.99 -15.94
C GLY A 69 -41.37 24.36 -16.46
N GLY A 70 -41.98 23.44 -15.70
CA GLY A 70 -43.26 22.84 -16.11
C GLY A 70 -43.17 21.92 -17.34
N ASN A 71 -42.04 21.23 -17.52
CA ASN A 71 -41.71 20.36 -18.66
C ASN A 71 -41.28 21.06 -19.95
N GLU A 72 -40.98 22.36 -19.91
CA GLU A 72 -40.43 23.09 -21.06
C GLU A 72 -39.00 22.65 -21.42
N LEU A 73 -38.19 22.34 -20.42
CA LEU A 73 -36.80 21.91 -20.60
C LEU A 73 -36.60 20.51 -20.01
N VAL A 74 -36.08 19.58 -20.81
CA VAL A 74 -35.72 18.22 -20.38
C VAL A 74 -34.20 18.08 -20.41
N PHE A 75 -33.60 17.75 -19.27
CA PHE A 75 -32.17 17.55 -19.14
C PHE A 75 -31.84 16.08 -18.95
N GLN A 76 -30.82 15.61 -19.66
CA GLN A 76 -30.17 14.33 -19.38
C GLN A 76 -28.79 14.61 -18.80
N VAL A 77 -28.59 14.24 -17.54
CA VAL A 77 -27.32 14.42 -16.85
C VAL A 77 -26.62 13.08 -16.68
N ARG A 78 -25.30 13.10 -16.78
CA ARG A 78 -24.45 11.92 -16.65
C ARG A 78 -23.20 12.29 -15.87
N THR A 79 -22.76 11.40 -15.00
CA THR A 79 -21.47 11.54 -14.29
C THR A 79 -20.82 10.17 -14.13
N MET A 80 -19.50 10.15 -14.08
CA MET A 80 -18.70 8.93 -13.92
C MET A 80 -18.12 8.90 -12.51
N SER A 81 -18.06 7.73 -11.90
CA SER A 81 -17.23 7.53 -10.72
C SER A 81 -15.75 7.68 -11.08
N LEU A 82 -14.91 7.84 -10.06
CA LEU A 82 -13.48 7.51 -10.16
C LEU A 82 -13.29 6.07 -10.68
N PRO A 83 -12.14 5.76 -11.28
CA PRO A 83 -11.89 4.41 -11.78
C PRO A 83 -12.02 3.37 -10.69
N ILE A 84 -12.55 2.21 -11.07
CA ILE A 84 -12.61 1.02 -10.26
C ILE A 84 -11.90 -0.12 -10.98
N VAL A 85 -11.30 -1.04 -10.24
CA VAL A 85 -10.78 -2.30 -10.76
C VAL A 85 -11.67 -3.41 -10.23
N VAL A 86 -12.14 -4.28 -11.12
CA VAL A 86 -12.97 -5.43 -10.75
C VAL A 86 -12.07 -6.64 -10.54
N ILE A 87 -12.14 -7.27 -9.38
CA ILE A 87 -11.43 -8.51 -9.05
C ILE A 87 -12.41 -9.67 -8.90
N VAL A 88 -11.93 -10.90 -9.11
CA VAL A 88 -12.71 -12.14 -8.92
C VAL A 88 -12.21 -12.99 -7.75
N HIS A 89 -10.98 -12.74 -7.28
CA HIS A 89 -10.38 -13.46 -6.16
C HIS A 89 -9.50 -12.55 -5.32
N GLY A 90 -9.41 -12.79 -4.01
CA GLY A 90 -8.71 -11.90 -3.07
C GLY A 90 -7.20 -11.77 -3.30
N ASN A 91 -6.56 -12.73 -3.99
CA ASN A 91 -5.15 -12.63 -4.37
C ASN A 91 -4.86 -11.53 -5.42
N GLN A 92 -5.89 -10.98 -6.05
CA GLN A 92 -5.78 -9.88 -7.01
C GLN A 92 -5.83 -8.49 -6.35
N ASP A 93 -6.25 -8.43 -5.09
CA ASP A 93 -6.54 -7.18 -4.36
C ASP A 93 -5.32 -6.25 -4.33
N SER A 94 -4.15 -6.79 -3.99
CA SER A 94 -2.89 -6.03 -3.96
C SER A 94 -2.61 -5.35 -5.31
N ASN A 95 -2.61 -6.11 -6.42
CA ASN A 95 -2.32 -5.54 -7.74
C ASN A 95 -3.40 -4.54 -8.19
N ALA A 96 -4.67 -4.79 -7.85
CA ALA A 96 -5.77 -3.87 -8.15
C ALA A 96 -5.59 -2.54 -7.40
N TRP A 97 -5.18 -2.57 -6.14
CA TRP A 97 -4.87 -1.37 -5.36
C TRP A 97 -3.70 -0.58 -5.95
N ALA A 98 -2.67 -1.25 -6.50
CA ALA A 98 -1.59 -0.57 -7.19
C ALA A 98 -2.11 0.27 -8.37
N THR A 99 -3.01 -0.30 -9.17
CA THR A 99 -3.61 0.39 -10.32
C THR A 99 -4.46 1.58 -9.90
N ILE A 100 -5.25 1.44 -8.82
CA ILE A 100 -6.05 2.53 -8.27
C ILE A 100 -5.16 3.62 -7.65
N LEU A 101 -4.10 3.25 -6.93
CA LEU A 101 -3.15 4.20 -6.36
C LEU A 101 -2.50 5.03 -7.47
N TRP A 102 -1.97 4.37 -8.50
CA TRP A 102 -1.30 5.04 -9.62
C TRP A 102 -2.27 5.97 -10.37
N ASP A 103 -3.51 5.53 -10.55
CA ASP A 103 -4.53 6.37 -11.18
C ASP A 103 -4.87 7.62 -10.37
N ASN A 104 -5.20 7.46 -9.09
CA ASN A 104 -5.59 8.57 -8.25
C ASN A 104 -4.44 9.54 -7.98
N ALA A 105 -3.19 9.05 -7.92
CA ALA A 105 -2.03 9.88 -7.63
C ALA A 105 -1.56 10.71 -8.82
N PHE A 106 -1.72 10.21 -10.06
CA PHE A 106 -1.06 10.76 -11.24
C PHE A 106 -2.02 11.10 -12.39
N ALA A 107 -3.33 11.10 -12.15
CA ALA A 107 -4.31 11.57 -13.11
C ALA A 107 -4.14 13.08 -13.38
N GLU A 108 -3.97 13.46 -14.65
CA GLU A 108 -3.96 14.86 -15.06
C GLU A 108 -5.39 15.43 -15.16
N PRO A 109 -5.57 16.75 -14.89
CA PRO A 109 -6.84 17.42 -15.14
C PRO A 109 -7.27 17.28 -16.61
N ASN A 110 -8.56 17.01 -16.86
CA ASN A 110 -9.15 16.88 -18.21
C ASN A 110 -8.53 15.80 -19.11
N ARG A 111 -7.85 14.80 -18.53
CA ARG A 111 -7.35 13.64 -19.30
C ARG A 111 -8.47 12.88 -20.02
N ASN A 112 -8.09 12.16 -21.07
CA ASN A 112 -8.92 11.06 -21.58
C ASN A 112 -9.19 10.06 -20.43
N PRO A 113 -10.42 9.53 -20.28
CA PRO A 113 -10.78 8.69 -19.14
C PRO A 113 -9.74 7.59 -18.86
N PHE A 114 -9.27 7.56 -17.62
CA PHE A 114 -8.34 6.55 -17.09
C PHE A 114 -6.93 6.52 -17.69
N CYS A 115 -6.59 7.48 -18.55
CA CYS A 115 -5.22 7.65 -19.06
C CYS A 115 -4.28 8.14 -17.95
N VAL A 116 -3.14 7.49 -17.76
CA VAL A 116 -2.15 7.88 -16.75
C VAL A 116 -0.75 7.87 -17.36
N PRO A 117 0.19 8.65 -16.81
CA PRO A 117 1.57 8.60 -17.24
C PRO A 117 2.16 7.20 -17.01
N ALA A 118 2.98 6.75 -17.96
CA ALA A 118 3.70 5.48 -17.85
C ALA A 118 4.87 5.54 -16.85
N GLU A 119 5.37 6.74 -16.56
CA GLU A 119 6.44 7.02 -15.61
C GLU A 119 6.19 8.33 -14.85
N VAL A 120 6.65 8.38 -13.60
CA VAL A 120 6.51 9.56 -12.73
C VAL A 120 7.83 9.82 -12.03
N THR A 121 8.00 11.01 -11.43
CA THR A 121 9.17 11.23 -10.58
C THR A 121 9.02 10.47 -9.26
N TRP A 122 10.13 10.04 -8.68
CA TRP A 122 10.13 9.39 -7.38
C TRP A 122 9.52 10.28 -6.30
N SER A 123 9.76 11.59 -6.33
CA SER A 123 9.14 12.55 -5.40
C SER A 123 7.61 12.48 -5.41
N GLN A 124 6.99 12.39 -6.58
CA GLN A 124 5.53 12.24 -6.72
C GLN A 124 5.07 10.89 -6.14
N LEU A 125 5.76 9.80 -6.48
CA LEU A 125 5.41 8.48 -5.97
C LEU A 125 5.61 8.34 -4.46
N ALA A 126 6.74 8.85 -3.93
CA ALA A 126 7.04 8.84 -2.50
C ALA A 126 5.96 9.57 -1.70
N SER A 127 5.46 10.71 -2.20
CA SER A 127 4.34 11.42 -1.59
C SER A 127 3.07 10.57 -1.55
N ALA A 128 2.72 9.91 -2.66
CA ALA A 128 1.56 9.01 -2.74
C ALA A 128 1.68 7.80 -1.79
N LEU A 129 2.87 7.19 -1.74
CA LEU A 129 3.18 6.08 -0.82
C LEU A 129 3.10 6.54 0.63
N ASN A 130 3.64 7.72 0.98
CA ASN A 130 3.56 8.25 2.34
C ASN A 130 2.12 8.51 2.76
N CYS A 131 1.33 9.14 1.88
CA CYS A 131 -0.06 9.46 2.14
C CYS A 131 -0.86 8.18 2.41
N LYS A 132 -0.71 7.18 1.52
CA LYS A 132 -1.34 5.86 1.70
C LYS A 132 -0.89 5.18 2.99
N TRP A 133 0.41 5.16 3.26
CA TRP A 133 0.97 4.55 4.46
C TRP A 133 0.45 5.22 5.74
N THR A 134 0.50 6.55 5.81
CA THR A 134 0.05 7.32 6.97
C THR A 134 -1.42 7.11 7.23
N TYR A 135 -2.24 7.09 6.18
CA TYR A 135 -3.67 6.83 6.30
C TYR A 135 -3.96 5.44 6.91
N VAL A 136 -3.19 4.42 6.52
CA VAL A 136 -3.40 3.03 6.96
C VAL A 136 -2.78 2.76 8.35
N ASN A 137 -1.56 3.23 8.57
CA ASN A 137 -0.70 2.89 9.72
C ASN A 137 -0.54 4.02 10.75
N GLY A 138 -1.22 5.16 10.57
CA GLY A 138 -1.31 6.25 11.55
C GLY A 138 -0.09 7.19 11.60
N ARG A 139 1.13 6.64 11.48
CA ARG A 139 2.38 7.42 11.49
C ARG A 139 3.05 7.46 10.10
N PRO A 140 3.53 8.63 9.64
CA PRO A 140 4.20 8.76 8.34
C PRO A 140 5.57 8.09 8.30
N LEU A 141 6.02 7.81 7.09
CA LEU A 141 7.37 7.34 6.79
C LEU A 141 8.37 8.48 6.97
N SER A 142 9.51 8.20 7.60
CA SER A 142 10.60 9.17 7.72
C SER A 142 11.39 9.32 6.41
N ASP A 143 12.23 10.35 6.31
CA ASP A 143 13.15 10.52 5.18
C ASP A 143 14.09 9.32 5.00
N SER A 144 14.54 8.70 6.10
CA SER A 144 15.36 7.49 6.04
C SER A 144 14.59 6.29 5.49
N ASN A 145 13.29 6.17 5.80
CA ASN A 145 12.43 5.16 5.21
C ASN A 145 12.23 5.42 3.71
N MET A 146 12.01 6.68 3.31
CA MET A 146 11.85 7.05 1.90
C MET A 146 13.09 6.79 1.06
N LYS A 147 14.29 7.08 1.59
CA LYS A 147 15.55 6.75 0.94
C LYS A 147 15.70 5.24 0.74
N TYR A 148 15.37 4.44 1.75
CA TYR A 148 15.39 2.97 1.62
C TYR A 148 14.39 2.48 0.56
N LEU A 149 13.18 3.03 0.53
CA LEU A 149 12.16 2.67 -0.46
C LEU A 149 12.60 3.00 -1.88
N ALA A 150 13.25 4.16 -2.06
CA ALA A 150 13.82 4.57 -3.35
C ALA A 150 14.89 3.58 -3.80
N ALA A 151 15.85 3.30 -2.92
CA ALA A 151 16.93 2.35 -3.17
C ALA A 151 16.38 0.98 -3.59
N LYS A 152 15.36 0.50 -2.87
CA LYS A 152 14.68 -0.76 -3.19
C LYS A 152 13.99 -0.71 -4.55
N ALA A 153 13.22 0.34 -4.83
CA ALA A 153 12.47 0.46 -6.08
C ALA A 153 13.38 0.54 -7.30
N PHE A 154 14.55 1.18 -7.16
CA PHE A 154 15.56 1.30 -8.22
C PHE A 154 16.60 0.16 -8.22
N ASN A 155 16.48 -0.83 -7.33
CA ASN A 155 17.45 -1.93 -7.15
C ASN A 155 18.89 -1.44 -6.87
N ILE A 156 19.02 -0.36 -6.11
CA ILE A 156 20.30 0.21 -5.68
C ILE A 156 20.63 -0.30 -4.28
N ASN A 157 21.76 -0.99 -4.15
CA ASN A 157 22.28 -1.44 -2.87
C ASN A 157 23.08 -0.32 -2.21
N ASN A 158 22.78 -0.03 -0.93
CA ASN A 158 23.52 0.93 -0.11
C ASN A 158 23.81 2.27 -0.82
N PRO A 159 22.78 3.04 -1.22
CA PRO A 159 23.02 4.34 -1.82
C PRO A 159 23.75 5.27 -0.83
N PRO A 160 24.60 6.20 -1.33
CA PRO A 160 25.21 7.23 -0.50
C PRO A 160 24.17 8.03 0.29
N GLU A 161 24.51 8.52 1.48
CA GLU A 161 23.54 9.30 2.27
C GLU A 161 23.12 10.61 1.60
N SER A 162 23.97 11.16 0.74
CA SER A 162 23.73 12.37 -0.07
C SER A 162 22.91 12.12 -1.33
N GLU A 163 22.58 10.87 -1.66
CA GLU A 163 21.85 10.53 -2.88
C GLU A 163 20.42 11.11 -2.83
N ASP A 164 20.06 11.87 -3.88
CA ASP A 164 18.72 12.42 -4.05
C ASP A 164 18.02 11.73 -5.23
N PHE A 165 17.00 10.95 -4.90
CA PHE A 165 16.17 10.25 -5.89
C PHE A 165 15.02 11.11 -6.41
N GLY A 166 14.78 12.31 -5.88
CA GLY A 166 13.55 13.08 -6.07
C GLY A 166 13.14 13.28 -7.54
N GLN A 167 14.11 13.47 -8.44
CA GLN A 167 13.89 13.65 -9.88
C GLN A 167 14.01 12.36 -10.70
N SER A 168 14.49 11.27 -10.11
CA SER A 168 14.58 9.97 -10.77
C SER A 168 13.20 9.51 -11.24
N LYS A 169 13.14 8.97 -12.46
CA LYS A 169 11.89 8.49 -13.07
C LYS A 169 11.70 7.02 -12.75
N ILE A 170 10.48 6.67 -12.29
CA ILE A 170 10.06 5.30 -12.07
C ILE A 170 8.86 4.98 -12.95
N SER A 171 8.95 3.88 -13.70
CA SER A 171 7.88 3.41 -14.56
C SER A 171 6.84 2.57 -13.80
N TRP A 172 5.63 2.48 -14.34
CA TRP A 172 4.61 1.52 -13.89
C TRP A 172 5.14 0.08 -13.87
N SER A 173 6.00 -0.26 -14.84
CA SER A 173 6.60 -1.59 -14.93
C SER A 173 7.48 -1.90 -13.72
N GLN A 174 8.40 -0.99 -13.37
CA GLN A 174 9.25 -1.13 -12.19
C GLN A 174 8.45 -1.12 -10.88
N PHE A 175 7.35 -0.37 -10.85
CA PHE A 175 6.49 -0.28 -9.67
C PHE A 175 5.70 -1.58 -9.41
N ASN A 176 5.05 -2.16 -10.43
CA ASN A 176 4.12 -3.27 -10.25
C ASN A 176 4.04 -4.32 -11.37
N LYS A 177 5.06 -4.45 -12.25
CA LYS A 177 5.15 -5.57 -13.22
C LYS A 177 6.43 -6.37 -13.09
N GLU A 178 7.56 -5.68 -13.01
CA GLU A 178 8.87 -6.28 -12.91
C GLU A 178 9.10 -6.80 -11.49
N PRO A 179 9.51 -8.07 -11.33
CA PRO A 179 9.91 -8.57 -10.03
C PRO A 179 11.15 -7.83 -9.50
N LEU A 180 11.20 -7.62 -8.18
CA LEU A 180 12.36 -7.04 -7.51
C LEU A 180 13.62 -7.89 -7.72
N GLN A 181 14.75 -7.22 -7.92
CA GLN A 181 16.04 -7.90 -8.05
C GLN A 181 16.80 -7.91 -6.72
N PRO A 182 17.65 -8.93 -6.46
CA PRO A 182 17.83 -10.16 -7.23
C PRO A 182 16.84 -11.27 -6.82
N ASN A 183 16.40 -12.07 -7.79
CA ASN A 183 15.68 -13.34 -7.56
C ASN A 183 14.42 -13.25 -6.69
N ARG A 184 13.62 -12.17 -6.78
CA ARG A 184 12.28 -12.15 -6.19
C ARG A 184 11.23 -12.53 -7.21
N SER A 185 10.15 -13.13 -6.73
CA SER A 185 8.96 -13.46 -7.53
C SER A 185 7.86 -12.41 -7.40
N PHE A 186 8.14 -11.29 -6.74
CA PHE A 186 7.17 -10.25 -6.41
C PHE A 186 7.70 -8.86 -6.76
N THR A 187 6.78 -7.95 -7.04
CA THR A 187 7.06 -6.57 -7.46
C THR A 187 7.38 -5.68 -6.26
N PHE A 188 7.86 -4.46 -6.52
CA PHE A 188 8.05 -3.45 -5.47
C PHE A 188 6.75 -3.20 -4.70
N TRP A 189 5.65 -2.98 -5.42
CA TRP A 189 4.36 -2.71 -4.81
C TRP A 189 3.87 -3.88 -3.96
N GLN A 190 3.92 -5.12 -4.45
CA GLN A 190 3.47 -6.29 -3.68
C GLN A 190 4.23 -6.44 -2.36
N TRP A 191 5.53 -6.17 -2.38
CA TRP A 191 6.33 -6.13 -1.16
C TRP A 191 5.89 -5.01 -0.22
N PHE A 192 5.74 -3.79 -0.73
CA PHE A 192 5.36 -2.62 0.07
C PHE A 192 3.96 -2.78 0.68
N ASP A 193 3.00 -3.24 -0.11
CA ASP A 193 1.63 -3.51 0.29
C ASP A 193 1.56 -4.62 1.36
N GLY A 194 2.34 -5.69 1.18
CA GLY A 194 2.45 -6.74 2.20
C GLY A 194 3.00 -6.24 3.53
N VAL A 195 4.02 -5.38 3.50
CA VAL A 195 4.57 -4.72 4.70
C VAL A 195 3.56 -3.77 5.34
N MET A 196 2.82 -3.02 4.52
CA MET A 196 1.77 -2.12 4.98
C MET A 196 0.64 -2.89 5.68
N GLU A 197 0.16 -3.98 5.08
CA GLU A 197 -0.89 -4.83 5.67
C GLU A 197 -0.43 -5.60 6.91
N LEU A 198 0.82 -6.06 6.96
CA LEU A 198 1.41 -6.63 8.19
C LEU A 198 1.37 -5.59 9.32
N THR A 199 1.80 -4.36 9.01
CA THR A 199 1.87 -3.28 9.99
C THR A 199 0.49 -2.95 10.52
N LYS A 200 -0.46 -2.72 9.63
CA LYS A 200 -1.86 -2.45 9.94
C LYS A 200 -2.49 -3.49 10.85
N LYS A 201 -2.26 -4.78 10.58
CA LYS A 201 -2.93 -5.89 11.28
C LYS A 201 -2.27 -6.23 12.60
N ASN A 202 -0.95 -6.20 12.67
CA ASN A 202 -0.21 -6.81 13.78
C ASN A 202 0.72 -5.85 14.51
N LEU A 203 1.15 -4.76 13.87
CA LEU A 203 2.26 -3.93 14.38
C LEU A 203 1.92 -2.44 14.53
N LYS A 204 0.63 -2.08 14.43
CA LYS A 204 0.20 -0.67 14.39
C LYS A 204 0.66 0.12 15.61
N GLY A 205 0.42 -0.39 16.82
CA GLY A 205 0.88 0.25 18.05
C GLY A 205 2.40 0.46 18.08
N PRO A 206 3.21 -0.61 17.99
CA PRO A 206 4.66 -0.49 17.93
C PRO A 206 5.19 0.46 16.83
N TRP A 207 4.53 0.51 15.67
CA TRP A 207 4.85 1.44 14.59
C TRP A 207 4.57 2.89 14.97
N GLU A 208 3.39 3.19 15.50
CA GLU A 208 3.00 4.55 15.91
C GLU A 208 3.95 5.09 16.99
N ASP A 209 4.38 4.24 17.93
CA ASP A 209 5.38 4.59 18.94
C ASP A 209 6.80 4.80 18.38
N GLY A 210 7.09 4.30 17.18
CA GLY A 210 8.43 4.38 16.58
C GLY A 210 9.41 3.36 17.11
N THR A 211 8.92 2.29 17.73
CA THR A 211 9.75 1.17 18.18
C THR A 211 10.20 0.28 17.01
N ILE A 212 9.55 0.42 15.85
CA ILE A 212 9.91 -0.29 14.62
C ILE A 212 10.64 0.68 13.68
N LEU A 213 11.92 0.40 13.42
CA LEU A 213 12.66 1.11 12.36
C LEU A 213 12.15 0.72 10.97
N GLY A 214 11.86 -0.57 10.76
CA GLY A 214 11.17 -1.10 9.59
C GLY A 214 12.03 -1.10 8.32
N PHE A 215 12.18 0.05 7.70
CA PHE A 215 12.80 0.21 6.36
C PHE A 215 14.33 0.33 6.46
N VAL A 216 14.98 -0.78 6.80
CA VAL A 216 16.44 -0.88 6.95
C VAL A 216 16.94 -2.16 6.27
N ASN A 217 17.97 -2.05 5.44
CA ASN A 217 18.59 -3.20 4.79
C ASN A 217 19.49 -3.97 5.76
N LYS A 218 19.71 -5.25 5.46
CA LYS A 218 20.51 -6.15 6.29
C LYS A 218 21.93 -5.62 6.55
N ASP A 219 22.60 -5.11 5.53
CA ASP A 219 23.99 -4.66 5.64
C ASP A 219 24.11 -3.39 6.46
N ARG A 220 23.24 -2.39 6.27
CA ARG A 220 23.24 -1.18 7.11
C ARG A 220 22.89 -1.49 8.56
N ALA A 221 21.90 -2.36 8.79
CA ALA A 221 21.55 -2.80 10.14
C ALA A 221 22.76 -3.45 10.83
N ARG A 222 23.49 -4.30 10.11
CA ARG A 222 24.71 -4.93 10.59
C ARG A 222 25.81 -3.91 10.82
N ASP A 223 26.26 -3.28 9.74
CA ASP A 223 27.56 -2.64 9.69
C ASP A 223 27.58 -1.25 10.32
N THR A 224 26.47 -0.52 10.21
CA THR A 224 26.39 0.87 10.65
C THR A 224 25.64 1.01 11.98
N MET A 225 24.60 0.20 12.21
CA MET A 225 23.70 0.40 13.35
C MET A 225 24.04 -0.48 14.55
N LEU A 226 24.38 -1.75 14.33
CA LEU A 226 24.52 -2.71 15.42
C LEU A 226 25.96 -3.06 15.78
N MET A 227 26.91 -3.13 14.83
CA MET A 227 28.28 -3.60 15.12
C MET A 227 29.02 -2.81 16.23
N SER A 228 28.67 -1.55 16.46
CA SER A 228 29.26 -0.70 17.52
C SER A 228 28.47 -0.67 18.83
N LYS A 229 27.39 -1.45 18.94
CA LYS A 229 26.47 -1.43 20.08
C LYS A 229 26.74 -2.56 21.07
N GLN A 230 26.21 -2.42 22.27
CA GLN A 230 26.35 -3.40 23.34
C GLN A 230 25.62 -4.70 23.00
N ASN A 231 26.11 -5.81 23.55
CA ASN A 231 25.50 -7.13 23.39
C ASN A 231 24.04 -7.11 23.87
N GLY A 232 23.16 -7.72 23.08
CA GLY A 232 21.72 -7.72 23.30
C GLY A 232 21.00 -6.48 22.76
N THR A 233 21.71 -5.54 22.13
CA THR A 233 21.06 -4.46 21.37
C THR A 233 20.44 -5.04 20.10
N PHE A 234 19.16 -4.75 19.86
CA PHE A 234 18.40 -5.28 18.73
C PHE A 234 17.61 -4.21 17.99
N LEU A 235 17.22 -4.51 16.76
CA LEU A 235 16.30 -3.69 15.98
C LEU A 235 15.32 -4.54 15.18
N LEU A 236 14.22 -3.91 14.80
CA LEU A 236 13.15 -4.50 14.00
C LEU A 236 13.20 -3.93 12.59
N ARG A 237 13.29 -4.81 11.58
CA ARG A 237 13.29 -4.42 10.17
C ARG A 237 12.40 -5.33 9.34
N PHE A 238 11.78 -4.78 8.30
CA PHE A 238 11.01 -5.56 7.35
C PHE A 238 11.92 -6.47 6.51
N SER A 239 11.40 -7.64 6.18
CA SER A 239 12.13 -8.63 5.40
C SER A 239 12.18 -8.22 3.94
N ASP A 240 13.39 -8.22 3.36
CA ASP A 240 13.58 -8.05 1.92
C ASP A 240 13.21 -9.30 1.11
N SER A 241 13.11 -10.45 1.78
CA SER A 241 12.94 -11.77 1.14
C SER A 241 11.56 -12.36 1.26
N GLU A 242 10.75 -11.87 2.18
CA GLU A 242 9.44 -12.40 2.48
C GLU A 242 8.43 -11.26 2.56
N ILE A 243 7.39 -11.33 1.72
CA ILE A 243 6.32 -10.34 1.68
C ILE A 243 5.60 -10.35 3.03
N GLY A 244 5.42 -9.16 3.62
CA GLY A 244 4.74 -9.05 4.91
C GLY A 244 5.48 -9.78 6.03
N GLY A 245 6.82 -9.85 5.95
CA GLY A 245 7.68 -10.37 7.00
C GLY A 245 8.39 -9.26 7.77
N ILE A 246 8.58 -9.43 9.08
CA ILE A 246 9.44 -8.60 9.92
C ILE A 246 10.46 -9.49 10.65
N THR A 247 11.73 -9.07 10.71
CA THR A 247 12.82 -9.81 11.34
C THR A 247 13.45 -8.99 12.46
N ILE A 248 14.00 -9.71 13.44
CA ILE A 248 14.76 -9.15 14.56
C ILE A 248 16.25 -9.40 14.27
N ALA A 249 17.01 -8.31 14.24
CA ALA A 249 18.47 -8.36 14.16
C ALA A 249 19.06 -7.89 15.49
N TRP A 250 20.05 -8.61 16.03
CA TRP A 250 20.68 -8.22 17.30
C TRP A 250 22.18 -8.57 17.36
N VAL A 251 22.88 -7.88 18.26
CA VAL A 251 24.29 -8.14 18.59
C VAL A 251 24.35 -9.29 19.60
N ALA A 252 25.01 -10.39 19.23
CA ALA A 252 25.20 -11.54 20.11
C ALA A 252 26.58 -11.53 20.77
N GLN A 253 26.71 -12.27 21.87
CA GLN A 253 27.98 -12.44 22.61
C GLN A 253 29.01 -13.32 21.89
N ASP A 254 28.70 -13.88 20.73
CA ASP A 254 29.58 -14.79 20.00
C ASP A 254 30.67 -14.02 19.21
N PRO A 255 31.97 -14.21 19.53
CA PRO A 255 33.07 -13.57 18.80
C PRO A 255 33.16 -13.96 17.32
N ASN A 256 32.66 -15.14 16.93
CA ASN A 256 32.74 -15.64 15.55
C ASN A 256 31.55 -15.20 14.70
N ASN A 257 30.40 -14.95 15.31
CA ASN A 257 29.23 -14.40 14.64
C ASN A 257 28.55 -13.36 15.54
N PRO A 258 29.04 -12.11 15.53
CA PRO A 258 28.58 -11.07 16.45
C PRO A 258 27.15 -10.60 16.16
N MET A 259 26.51 -11.10 15.09
CA MET A 259 25.29 -10.55 14.53
C MET A 259 24.33 -11.67 14.11
N TRP A 260 23.16 -11.70 14.73
CA TRP A 260 22.15 -12.70 14.44
C TRP A 260 20.90 -12.04 13.85
N ASN A 261 20.25 -12.74 12.92
CA ASN A 261 18.98 -12.34 12.34
C ASN A 261 18.03 -13.52 12.47
N LEU A 262 16.88 -13.32 13.12
CA LEU A 262 15.84 -14.35 13.17
C LEU A 262 15.19 -14.53 11.80
N GLN A 263 14.61 -15.71 11.58
CA GLN A 263 13.69 -15.91 10.47
C GLN A 263 12.56 -14.86 10.57
N PRO A 264 12.12 -14.26 9.45
CA PRO A 264 11.04 -13.30 9.47
C PRO A 264 9.74 -13.89 10.03
N PHE A 265 9.05 -13.09 10.83
CA PHE A 265 7.71 -13.36 11.32
C PHE A 265 6.68 -12.71 10.40
N THR A 266 5.62 -13.45 10.10
CA THR A 266 4.50 -13.03 9.25
C THR A 266 3.21 -12.89 10.07
N THR A 267 2.13 -12.41 9.44
CA THR A 267 0.79 -12.40 10.06
C THR A 267 0.38 -13.77 10.62
N ARG A 268 0.82 -14.88 10.01
CA ARG A 268 0.53 -16.23 10.51
C ARG A 268 1.17 -16.46 11.88
N ASP A 269 2.43 -16.06 12.03
CA ASP A 269 3.18 -16.22 13.28
C ASP A 269 2.59 -15.37 14.41
N PHE A 270 2.10 -14.17 14.06
CA PHE A 270 1.42 -13.27 14.99
C PHE A 270 0.01 -13.70 15.36
N GLY A 271 -0.61 -14.59 14.58
CA GLY A 271 -1.84 -15.28 14.99
C GLY A 271 -1.63 -16.26 16.14
N ILE A 272 -0.39 -16.75 16.33
CA ILE A 272 -0.03 -17.67 17.42
C ILE A 272 0.45 -16.89 18.64
N ARG A 273 1.35 -15.91 18.43
CA ARG A 273 1.96 -15.12 19.51
C ARG A 273 2.41 -13.76 18.99
N SER A 274 2.06 -12.71 19.71
CA SER A 274 2.32 -11.32 19.32
C SER A 274 3.82 -11.03 19.18
N LEU A 275 4.16 -9.95 18.46
CA LEU A 275 5.56 -9.51 18.36
C LEU A 275 6.15 -9.19 19.74
N ALA A 276 5.39 -8.48 20.58
CA ALA A 276 5.86 -8.05 21.89
C ALA A 276 6.15 -9.24 22.82
N ASP A 277 5.27 -10.23 22.86
CA ASP A 277 5.48 -11.45 23.65
C ASP A 277 6.68 -12.26 23.14
N ARG A 278 6.87 -12.35 21.82
CA ARG A 278 8.06 -12.99 21.22
C ARG A 278 9.35 -12.26 21.59
N ILE A 279 9.34 -10.94 21.66
CA ILE A 279 10.49 -10.15 22.12
C ILE A 279 10.73 -10.38 23.61
N HIS A 280 9.67 -10.44 24.41
CA HIS A 280 9.75 -10.70 25.85
C HIS A 280 10.40 -12.06 26.15
N ASP A 281 9.96 -13.12 25.46
CA ASP A 281 10.43 -14.50 25.62
C ASP A 281 11.92 -14.69 25.31
N LEU A 282 12.53 -13.78 24.54
CA LEU A 282 13.93 -13.86 24.15
C LEU A 282 14.82 -13.12 25.18
N PRO A 283 15.54 -13.84 26.07
CA PRO A 283 16.35 -13.20 27.11
C PRO A 283 17.59 -12.50 26.54
N HIS A 284 18.00 -12.87 25.33
CA HIS A 284 19.15 -12.26 24.65
C HIS A 284 18.85 -10.85 24.11
N LEU A 285 17.57 -10.48 23.98
CA LEU A 285 17.17 -9.14 23.59
C LEU A 285 17.06 -8.28 24.86
N VAL A 286 17.86 -7.22 24.92
CA VAL A 286 17.98 -6.38 26.11
C VAL A 286 17.54 -4.95 25.79
N ASN A 287 18.19 -4.31 24.81
CA ASN A 287 17.93 -2.93 24.44
C ASN A 287 17.46 -2.85 22.98
N LEU A 288 16.31 -2.23 22.76
CA LEU A 288 15.92 -1.76 21.44
C LEU A 288 16.85 -0.62 21.01
N TYR A 289 17.31 -0.66 19.77
CA TYR A 289 18.19 0.36 19.21
C TYR A 289 17.55 1.77 19.31
N PRO A 290 18.34 2.80 19.68
CA PRO A 290 19.77 2.74 19.97
C PRO A 290 20.15 2.28 21.38
N ASP A 291 19.30 2.53 22.38
CA ASP A 291 19.60 2.37 23.81
C ASP A 291 18.34 2.35 24.71
N ILE A 292 17.21 1.86 24.20
CA ILE A 292 15.94 1.81 24.93
C ILE A 292 15.75 0.41 25.53
N PRO A 293 15.58 0.23 26.85
CA PRO A 293 15.28 -1.07 27.44
C PRO A 293 14.05 -1.74 26.80
N LYS A 294 14.11 -3.05 26.55
CA LYS A 294 13.00 -3.75 25.84
C LYS A 294 11.65 -3.61 26.54
N ASP A 295 11.64 -3.62 27.86
CA ASP A 295 10.41 -3.53 28.64
C ASP A 295 9.85 -2.10 28.62
N GLU A 296 10.70 -1.08 28.53
CA GLU A 296 10.24 0.30 28.30
C GLU A 296 9.55 0.42 26.94
N ALA A 297 10.11 -0.21 25.90
CA ALA A 297 9.56 -0.16 24.55
C ALA A 297 8.28 -1.00 24.36
N PHE A 298 8.20 -2.20 24.98
CA PHE A 298 7.19 -3.20 24.64
C PHE A 298 6.26 -3.64 25.79
N SER A 299 6.50 -3.24 27.05
CA SER A 299 5.70 -3.74 28.19
C SER A 299 4.20 -3.52 28.05
N LYS A 300 3.78 -2.38 27.50
CA LYS A 300 2.36 -2.07 27.25
C LYS A 300 1.68 -2.99 26.23
N TYR A 301 2.46 -3.77 25.49
CA TYR A 301 1.98 -4.72 24.49
C TYR A 301 2.08 -6.19 24.94
N TYR A 302 2.60 -6.45 26.14
CA TYR A 302 2.67 -7.82 26.66
C TYR A 302 1.29 -8.32 27.01
N THR A 303 1.03 -9.58 26.68
CA THR A 303 -0.17 -10.27 27.13
C THR A 303 -0.06 -10.47 28.65
N PRO A 304 -1.02 -9.97 29.45
CA PRO A 304 -1.02 -10.21 30.89
C PRO A 304 -1.00 -11.71 31.18
N ILE A 305 -0.15 -12.13 32.11
CA ILE A 305 -0.08 -13.51 32.62
C ILE A 305 -1.24 -13.77 33.58
#